data_AF-A0A8J7BWL4-F1
#
_entry.id   AF-A0A8J7BWL4-F1
#
_cell.length_a   1.000
_cell.length_b   1.000
_cell.length_c   1.000
_cell.angle_alpha   90.00
_cell.angle_beta   90.00
_cell.angle_gamma   90.00
#
_symmetry.space_group_name_H-M   'P 1'
#
loop_
_entity.id
_entity.type
_entity.pdbx_description
1 polymer ?
#
loop_
_entity_poly.entity_id
_entity_poly.type
_entity_poly.pdbx_seq_one_letter_code
_entity_poly.pdbx_strand_id
1 'polypeptide(L)'
;MIDPLVLRASIKIILESQIGTYQFRGGMTEAIAILPDPQLGWQYPEQGTKVTGLEVVIKQPVPEVQSNIGGDRTKEYAWSIHLKQWDTTKSLRQAVDLLIDNLPGEYFIERVSMMPASDKLLTVEQCKIFLKEWTTNAAI
;
A
#
# COMPACT_ATOMS: atom_id res chain seq x y z
N MET A 1 2.13 12.58 12.15
CA MET A 1 2.49 12.45 10.71
C MET A 1 3.06 11.07 10.54
N ILE A 2 2.53 10.30 9.59
CA ILE A 2 3.00 8.92 9.35
C ILE A 2 4.41 9.00 8.75
N ASP A 3 5.39 8.38 9.39
CA ASP A 3 6.72 8.19 8.80
C ASP A 3 6.66 6.95 7.87
N PRO A 4 6.86 7.12 6.55
CA PRO A 4 6.78 6.01 5.61
C PRO A 4 7.81 4.91 5.87
N LEU A 5 8.98 5.24 6.42
CA LEU A 5 10.04 4.27 6.73
C LEU A 5 9.67 3.44 7.95
N VAL A 6 9.09 4.07 8.98
CA VAL A 6 8.58 3.38 10.18
C VAL A 6 7.39 2.48 9.81
N LEU A 7 6.47 2.98 8.98
CA LEU A 7 5.34 2.18 8.48
C LEU A 7 5.84 0.98 7.66
N ARG A 8 6.82 1.18 6.77
CA ARG A 8 7.46 0.10 6.01
C ARG A 8 8.09 -0.94 6.91
N ALA A 9 8.84 -0.52 7.93
CA ALA A 9 9.47 -1.42 8.88
C ALA A 9 8.41 -2.22 9.66
N SER A 10 7.34 -1.57 10.10
CA SER A 10 6.23 -2.21 10.84
C SER A 10 5.52 -3.26 9.98
N ILE A 11 5.15 -2.91 8.74
CA ILE A 11 4.53 -3.84 7.79
C ILE A 11 5.46 -5.03 7.51
N LYS A 12 6.76 -4.77 7.34
CA LYS A 12 7.76 -5.82 7.12
C LYS A 12 7.79 -6.80 8.29
N ILE A 13 7.75 -6.32 9.53
CA ILE A 13 7.73 -7.17 10.72
C ILE A 13 6.43 -7.98 10.80
N ILE A 14 5.29 -7.36 10.52
CA ILE A 14 3.97 -8.02 10.63
C ILE A 14 3.81 -9.12 9.57
N LEU A 15 4.23 -8.85 8.33
CA LEU A 15 4.02 -9.76 7.21
C LEU A 15 5.17 -10.74 6.98
N GLU A 16 6.38 -10.42 7.46
CA GLU A 16 7.59 -11.24 7.44
C GLU A 16 7.68 -12.18 6.21
N SER A 17 7.41 -13.47 6.41
CA SER A 17 7.52 -14.56 5.41
C SER A 17 6.47 -14.54 4.29
N GLN A 18 5.52 -13.63 4.34
CA GLN A 18 4.52 -13.45 3.30
C GLN A 18 4.99 -12.51 2.20
N ILE A 19 5.88 -11.56 2.51
CA ILE A 19 6.43 -10.63 1.54
C ILE A 19 7.29 -11.41 0.56
N GLY A 20 6.98 -11.25 -0.72
CA GLY A 20 7.74 -11.90 -1.77
C GLY A 20 8.98 -11.11 -2.19
N THR A 21 9.44 -11.32 -3.41
CA THR A 21 10.65 -10.67 -3.92
C THR A 21 10.41 -10.01 -5.27
N TYR A 22 11.01 -8.83 -5.45
CA TYR A 22 11.26 -8.24 -6.75
C TYR A 22 12.54 -8.82 -7.33
N GLN A 23 12.47 -9.30 -8.57
CA GLN A 23 13.63 -9.77 -9.33
C GLN A 23 13.93 -8.75 -10.43
N PHE A 24 14.95 -7.93 -10.18
CA PHE A 24 15.49 -6.95 -11.12
C PHE A 24 16.67 -7.52 -11.89
N ARG A 25 17.12 -6.83 -12.94
CA ARG A 25 18.37 -7.19 -13.63
C ARG A 25 19.59 -7.15 -12.69
N GLY A 26 19.57 -6.26 -11.71
CA GLY A 26 20.66 -6.05 -10.76
C GLY A 26 20.63 -6.93 -9.50
N GLY A 27 19.60 -7.77 -9.31
CA GLY A 27 19.48 -8.63 -8.14
C GLY A 27 18.04 -8.78 -7.63
N MET A 28 17.92 -9.38 -6.45
CA MET A 28 16.64 -9.59 -5.78
C MET A 28 16.52 -8.74 -4.53
N THR A 29 15.34 -8.19 -4.27
CA THR A 29 15.02 -7.49 -3.02
C THR A 29 13.59 -7.83 -2.61
N GLU A 30 13.23 -7.53 -1.38
CA GLU A 30 11.88 -7.76 -0.85
C GLU A 30 10.84 -6.93 -1.61
N ALA A 31 9.67 -7.52 -1.87
CA ALA A 31 8.57 -6.91 -2.59
C ALA A 31 7.80 -5.89 -1.72
N ILE A 32 8.50 -4.95 -1.09
CA ILE A 32 7.92 -3.88 -0.27
C ILE A 32 8.54 -2.51 -0.59
N ALA A 33 7.73 -1.63 -1.16
CA ALA A 33 8.16 -0.32 -1.66
C ALA A 33 7.32 0.84 -1.08
N ILE A 34 7.93 2.03 -1.04
CA ILE A 34 7.27 3.30 -0.74
C ILE A 34 7.23 4.09 -2.04
N LEU A 35 6.06 4.64 -2.39
CA LEU A 35 5.88 5.52 -3.54
C LEU A 35 5.57 6.95 -3.08
N PRO A 36 6.12 7.97 -3.77
CA PRO A 36 6.96 7.86 -4.98
C PRO A 36 8.36 7.32 -4.69
N ASP A 37 8.85 6.42 -5.53
CA ASP A 37 10.23 5.94 -5.51
C ASP A 37 11.20 7.08 -5.91
N PRO A 38 12.39 7.19 -5.31
CA PRO A 38 13.33 8.27 -5.62
C PRO A 38 13.80 8.35 -7.07
N GLN A 39 13.80 7.22 -7.80
CA GLN A 39 14.29 7.13 -9.18
C GLN A 39 13.15 6.96 -10.18
N LEU A 40 12.17 6.10 -9.86
CA LEU A 40 11.09 5.70 -10.76
C LEU A 40 9.74 6.37 -10.42
N GLY A 41 9.68 7.16 -9.35
CA GLY A 41 8.48 7.85 -8.93
C GLY A 41 7.31 6.88 -8.70
N TRP A 42 6.18 7.14 -9.34
CA TRP A 42 4.97 6.31 -9.23
C TRP A 42 4.99 5.05 -10.10
N GLN A 43 6.03 4.87 -10.93
CA GLN A 43 6.13 3.78 -11.90
C GLN A 43 6.94 2.58 -11.38
N TYR A 44 7.21 2.52 -10.08
CA TYR A 44 7.91 1.40 -9.45
C TYR A 44 6.93 0.23 -9.12
N PRO A 45 7.35 -1.04 -9.28
CA PRO A 45 8.65 -1.47 -9.81
C PRO A 45 8.76 -1.26 -11.33
N GLU A 46 9.99 -1.18 -11.85
CA GLU A 46 10.23 -1.00 -13.29
C GLU A 46 9.48 -2.04 -14.15
N GLN A 47 9.08 -1.65 -15.36
CA GLN A 47 8.38 -2.56 -16.26
C GLN A 47 9.26 -3.79 -16.58
N GLY A 48 8.66 -4.98 -16.49
CA GLY A 48 9.36 -6.24 -16.69
C GLY A 48 10.00 -6.81 -15.42
N THR A 49 9.89 -6.12 -14.28
CA THR A 49 10.21 -6.72 -12.98
C THR A 49 9.33 -7.93 -12.74
N LYS A 50 9.96 -9.07 -12.42
CA LYS A 50 9.22 -10.24 -11.95
C LYS A 50 8.98 -10.10 -10.46
N VAL A 51 7.73 -10.25 -10.04
CA VAL A 51 7.33 -10.22 -8.64
C VAL A 51 6.89 -11.62 -8.25
N THR A 52 7.33 -12.08 -7.09
CA THR A 52 6.89 -13.34 -6.48
C THR A 52 6.11 -13.05 -5.21
N GLY A 53 5.29 -13.98 -4.72
CA GLY A 53 4.64 -13.87 -3.41
C GLY A 53 3.63 -12.71 -3.30
N LEU A 54 3.66 -12.05 -2.13
CA LEU A 54 2.87 -10.85 -1.84
C LEU A 54 3.72 -9.60 -2.07
N GLU A 55 3.20 -8.66 -2.84
CA GLU A 55 3.77 -7.33 -3.02
C GLU A 55 3.06 -6.33 -2.11
N VAL A 56 3.83 -5.45 -1.47
CA VAL A 56 3.32 -4.37 -0.63
C VAL A 56 3.82 -3.03 -1.14
N VAL A 57 2.90 -2.12 -1.46
CA VAL A 57 3.23 -0.79 -1.96
C VAL A 57 2.57 0.26 -1.08
N ILE A 58 3.39 1.04 -0.36
CA ILE A 58 2.96 2.12 0.51
C ILE A 58 2.95 3.40 -0.31
N LYS A 59 1.77 3.91 -0.64
CA LYS A 59 1.62 5.18 -1.36
C LYS A 59 1.48 6.31 -0.35
N GLN A 60 2.41 7.26 -0.43
CA GLN A 60 2.30 8.55 0.23
C GLN A 60 1.03 9.28 -0.23
N PRO A 61 0.44 10.14 0.62
CA PRO A 61 -0.78 10.85 0.30
C PRO A 61 -0.57 11.75 -0.90
N VAL A 62 -1.30 11.47 -1.96
CA VAL A 62 -1.46 12.38 -3.10
C VAL A 62 -2.74 13.18 -2.82
N PRO A 63 -2.74 14.51 -2.97
CA PRO A 63 -3.96 15.28 -2.82
C PRO A 63 -4.98 14.81 -3.86
N GLU A 64 -6.01 14.09 -3.40
CA GLU A 64 -7.17 13.76 -4.23
C GLU A 64 -8.23 14.83 -4.01
N VAL A 65 -8.64 15.47 -5.11
CA VAL A 65 -9.72 16.46 -5.08
C VAL A 65 -11.03 15.70 -5.26
N GLN A 66 -11.74 15.47 -4.17
CA GLN A 66 -13.12 15.01 -4.24
C GLN A 66 -14.05 16.21 -4.34
N SER A 67 -14.90 16.19 -5.36
CA SER A 67 -15.96 17.19 -5.52
C SER A 67 -17.21 16.67 -4.84
N ASN A 68 -17.65 17.36 -3.79
CA ASN A 68 -18.90 17.01 -3.12
C ASN A 68 -20.10 17.55 -3.92
N ILE A 69 -21.25 16.89 -3.76
CA ILE A 69 -22.53 17.35 -4.29
C ILE A 69 -22.89 18.64 -3.52
N GLY A 70 -22.46 19.78 -4.05
CA GLY A 70 -22.49 21.09 -3.38
C GLY A 70 -21.42 22.07 -3.88
N GLY A 71 -20.40 21.58 -4.60
CA GLY A 71 -19.33 22.40 -5.18
C GLY A 71 -18.11 22.56 -4.27
N ASP A 72 -18.20 22.13 -3.02
CA ASP A 72 -17.06 22.06 -2.11
C ASP A 72 -16.07 20.98 -2.55
N ARG A 73 -14.80 21.36 -2.58
CA ARG A 73 -13.67 20.49 -2.89
C ARG A 73 -12.96 20.15 -1.60
N THR A 74 -13.10 18.90 -1.14
CA THR A 74 -12.32 18.42 0.00
C THR A 74 -11.01 17.84 -0.54
N LYS A 75 -9.88 18.31 -0.02
CA LYS A 75 -8.57 17.67 -0.27
C LYS A 75 -8.35 16.66 0.84
N GLU A 76 -8.50 15.39 0.52
CA GLU A 76 -8.15 14.32 1.44
C GLU A 76 -6.72 13.85 1.13
N TYR A 77 -5.86 13.91 2.14
CA TYR A 77 -4.51 13.37 2.10
C TYR A 77 -4.57 11.98 2.73
N ALA A 78 -4.86 10.96 1.92
CA ALA A 78 -4.97 9.59 2.41
C ALA A 78 -3.72 8.79 2.05
N TRP A 79 -3.05 8.25 3.08
CA TRP A 79 -2.07 7.20 2.89
C TRP A 79 -2.77 5.94 2.43
N SER A 80 -2.14 5.15 1.55
CA SER A 80 -2.70 3.85 1.18
C SER A 80 -1.63 2.77 1.07
N ILE A 81 -1.93 1.60 1.63
CA ILE A 81 -1.13 0.39 1.49
C ILE A 81 -1.83 -0.49 0.46
N HIS A 82 -1.12 -0.85 -0.61
CA HIS A 82 -1.61 -1.69 -1.68
C HIS A 82 -0.93 -3.04 -1.53
N LEU A 83 -1.71 -4.07 -1.21
CA LEU A 83 -1.27 -5.45 -1.19
C LEU A 83 -1.68 -6.09 -2.51
N LYS A 84 -0.74 -6.69 -3.24
CA LYS A 84 -1.02 -7.41 -4.48
C LYS A 84 -0.49 -8.83 -4.41
N GLN A 85 -1.36 -9.78 -4.70
CA GLN A 85 -0.99 -11.19 -4.73
C GLN A 85 -0.50 -11.58 -6.13
N TRP A 86 0.76 -12.02 -6.20
CA TRP A 86 1.38 -12.54 -7.41
C TRP A 86 1.52 -14.08 -7.39
N ASP A 87 1.45 -14.68 -6.20
CA ASP A 87 1.52 -16.12 -5.97
C ASP A 87 0.24 -16.63 -5.29
N THR A 88 -0.44 -17.60 -5.91
CA THR A 88 -1.69 -18.20 -5.40
C THR A 88 -1.50 -19.02 -4.13
N THR A 89 -0.27 -19.41 -3.79
CA THR A 89 0.04 -20.15 -2.56
C THR A 89 0.01 -19.28 -1.30
N LYS A 90 0.07 -17.95 -1.46
CA LYS A 90 -0.05 -16.97 -0.36
C LYS A 90 -1.49 -16.50 -0.22
N SER A 91 -1.97 -16.18 0.98
CA SER A 91 -3.33 -15.68 1.18
C SER A 91 -3.33 -14.16 1.38
N LEU A 92 -3.87 -13.43 0.41
CA LEU A 92 -4.03 -11.98 0.53
C LEU A 92 -4.89 -11.62 1.75
N ARG A 93 -5.99 -12.36 1.97
CA ARG A 93 -6.90 -12.12 3.09
C ARG A 93 -6.18 -12.27 4.44
N GLN A 94 -5.40 -13.33 4.63
CA GLN A 94 -4.63 -13.51 5.87
C GLN A 94 -3.63 -12.36 6.08
N ALA A 95 -2.96 -11.90 5.02
CA ALA A 95 -2.05 -10.76 5.11
C ALA A 95 -2.79 -9.47 5.54
N VAL A 96 -3.98 -9.25 5.00
CA VAL A 96 -4.84 -8.11 5.37
C VAL A 96 -5.25 -8.19 6.83
N ASP A 97 -5.74 -9.35 7.28
CA ASP A 97 -6.17 -9.55 8.67
C ASP A 97 -5.00 -9.33 9.64
N LEU A 98 -3.81 -9.86 9.33
CA LEU A 98 -2.60 -9.63 10.14
C LEU A 98 -2.23 -8.15 10.24
N LEU A 99 -2.32 -7.39 9.15
CA LEU A 99 -2.07 -5.95 9.19
C LEU A 99 -3.11 -5.23 10.03
N ILE A 100 -4.40 -5.57 9.89
CA ILE A 100 -5.47 -4.93 10.67
C ILE A 100 -5.25 -5.16 12.16
N ASP A 101 -4.92 -6.39 12.55
CA ASP A 101 -4.80 -6.77 13.96
C ASP A 101 -3.51 -6.26 14.62
N ASN A 102 -2.44 -6.04 13.85
CA ASN A 102 -1.11 -5.78 14.41
C ASN A 102 -0.50 -4.43 14.00
N LEU A 103 -1.15 -3.64 13.15
CA LEU A 103 -0.68 -2.28 12.87
C LEU A 103 -0.70 -1.46 14.18
N PRO A 104 0.39 -0.73 14.49
CA PRO A 104 0.43 0.12 15.67
C PRO A 104 -0.77 1.08 15.74
N GLY A 105 -1.32 1.29 16.93
CA GLY A 105 -2.57 2.06 17.13
C GLY A 105 -2.54 3.53 16.68
N GLU A 106 -1.36 4.04 16.32
CA GLU A 106 -1.19 5.35 15.67
C GLU A 106 -1.62 5.37 14.19
N TYR A 107 -1.70 4.20 13.54
CA TYR A 107 -2.18 4.04 12.16
C TYR A 107 -3.66 3.66 12.17
N PHE A 108 -4.53 4.65 12.01
CA PHE A 108 -5.96 4.39 11.94
C PHE A 108 -6.36 3.89 10.55
N ILE A 109 -6.88 2.67 10.46
CA ILE A 109 -7.43 2.12 9.23
C ILE A 109 -8.82 2.69 9.01
N GLU A 110 -8.96 3.55 8.00
CA GLU A 110 -10.25 4.17 7.66
C GLU A 110 -11.11 3.27 6.79
N ARG A 111 -10.48 2.59 5.83
CA ARG A 111 -11.17 1.77 4.84
C ARG A 111 -10.28 0.65 4.35
N VAL A 112 -10.87 -0.50 4.10
CA VAL A 112 -10.25 -1.62 3.39
C VAL A 112 -11.08 -1.90 2.14
N SER A 113 -10.41 -2.09 0.99
CA SER A 113 -11.07 -2.36 -0.29
C SER A 113 -10.40 -3.54 -0.97
N MET A 114 -11.07 -4.69 -0.93
CA MET A 114 -10.71 -5.88 -1.70
C MET A 114 -11.15 -5.69 -3.14
N MET A 115 -10.26 -5.93 -4.08
CA MET A 115 -10.53 -5.91 -5.50
C MET A 115 -10.23 -7.29 -6.08
N PRO A 116 -11.17 -7.90 -6.83
CA PRO A 116 -10.94 -9.18 -7.47
C PRO A 116 -9.84 -9.05 -8.54
N ALA A 117 -9.31 -10.20 -8.96
CA ALA A 117 -8.43 -10.34 -10.12
C ALA A 117 -8.96 -9.49 -11.28
N SER A 118 -8.09 -8.72 -11.92
CA SER A 118 -8.41 -8.10 -13.20
C SER A 118 -7.47 -8.66 -14.23
N ASP A 119 -7.99 -9.23 -15.32
CA ASP A 119 -7.17 -9.76 -16.42
C ASP A 119 -6.18 -8.74 -17.04
N LYS A 120 -6.35 -7.44 -16.74
CA LYS A 120 -5.45 -6.36 -17.17
C LYS A 120 -4.23 -6.15 -16.28
N LEU A 121 -4.27 -6.62 -15.03
CA LEU A 121 -3.20 -6.53 -14.06
C LEU A 121 -2.82 -7.98 -13.76
N LEU A 122 -1.57 -8.37 -14.01
CA LEU A 122 -1.06 -9.75 -13.87
C LEU A 122 -1.09 -10.32 -12.42
N THR A 123 -1.99 -9.84 -11.57
CA THR A 123 -2.18 -10.11 -10.15
C THR A 123 -3.50 -10.84 -9.92
N VAL A 124 -3.49 -11.79 -8.98
CA VAL A 124 -4.66 -12.64 -8.71
C VAL A 124 -5.66 -11.92 -7.80
N GLU A 125 -5.21 -11.25 -6.75
CA GLU A 125 -6.09 -10.46 -5.89
C GLU A 125 -5.35 -9.19 -5.44
N GLN A 126 -6.09 -8.11 -5.18
CA GLN A 126 -5.52 -6.88 -4.65
C GLN A 126 -6.35 -6.34 -3.49
N CYS A 127 -5.67 -5.78 -2.49
CA CYS A 127 -6.28 -5.06 -1.40
C CYS A 127 -5.68 -3.66 -1.29
N LYS A 128 -6.54 -2.67 -1.05
CA LYS A 128 -6.12 -1.32 -0.66
C LYS A 128 -6.58 -1.05 0.76
N ILE A 129 -5.64 -0.72 1.65
CA ILE A 129 -5.90 -0.27 3.01
C ILE A 129 -5.62 1.23 3.04
N PHE A 130 -6.61 2.02 3.43
CA PHE A 130 -6.52 3.47 3.55
C PHE A 130 -6.26 3.83 5.00
N LEU A 131 -5.21 4.63 5.25
CA LEU A 131 -4.87 5.11 6.58
C LEU A 131 -5.23 6.59 6.70
N LYS A 132 -5.83 6.96 7.83
CA LYS A 132 -6.18 8.34 8.15
C LYS A 132 -5.11 8.97 9.02
N GLU A 133 -4.65 10.16 8.64
CA GLU A 133 -3.90 11.01 9.56
C GLU A 133 -4.89 11.81 10.42
N TRP A 134 -4.61 11.90 11.73
CA TRP A 134 -5.21 12.95 12.56
C TRP A 134 -4.65 14.30 12.12
N THR A 135 -5.41 15.04 11.32
CA THR A 135 -5.29 16.50 11.31
C THR A 135 -6.17 17.02 12.43
N THR A 136 -5.58 17.35 13.58
CA THR A 136 -6.18 18.38 14.44
C THR A 136 -6.24 19.63 13.58
N ASN A 137 -7.42 19.92 13.03
CA ASN A 137 -7.69 21.22 12.42
C ASN A 137 -7.43 22.25 13.52
N ALA A 138 -6.31 22.96 13.43
CA ALA A 138 -6.23 24.27 14.04
C ALA A 138 -7.29 25.11 13.34
N ALA A 139 -8.40 25.35 14.03
CA ALA A 139 -9.37 26.35 13.60
C ALA A 139 -8.62 27.65 13.33
N ILE A 140 -8.78 28.19 12.12
CA ILE A 140 -8.46 29.58 11.78
C ILE A 140 -9.79 30.30 11.68
#